data_AF-G9N2G8-F1
#
_entry.id   AF-G9N2G8-F1
#
_cell.length_a   1.000
_cell.length_b   1.000
_cell.length_c   1.000
_cell.angle_alpha   90.00
_cell.angle_beta   90.00
_cell.angle_gamma   90.00
#
_symmetry.space_group_name_H-M   'P 1'
#
loop_
_entity.id
_entity.type
_entity.pdbx_description
1 polymer ?
#
loop_
_entity_poly.entity_id
_entity_poly.type
_entity_poly.pdbx_seq_one_letter_code
_entity_poly.pdbx_strand_id
1 'polypeptide(L)'
;PPLLATPPEIIDTILSHLSAYDLASVSATCHALRQHALSDLLWQPLVQQNVPAVQVTSTGACKSYRELYAAHDRLWFLPKYKIWFCDRDLTGKLILVRYDPRRSCIEGYQLVAVSNQSTFEHWSADHDVIIHGFEPVVRLHLDKPVLQFRVRDRQEDGGFSSRPGANRFADEMPMVLDERLGGMFSNFMLTKPLSSEEADQRVELGYPYGNMWPSPVIPANHYVSGAQTPRSLASLTPRDRPRTRSQVSDQTFCIRQWMELTGTPGPLRFMGQGGLAGALQALVEEIVEEEAAGAGAGAGGLGVHIGEELITYSTLDPALYTPTREKPWRGIWVGDYSAHGCEFLLIHQPDDPPATDAELGIFRDENDSDEEWEQKRLDARVYRGRLEGIKLTGDPNIPRGEYTFVANDLGPDGYVRTATDTQFSGARIVKSEGHIAATGFLRATDKYIESQLILISPNKLAQHWVGFGHISFLERVNIDQLLVP
;
A
#
# COMPACT_ATOMS: atom_id res chain seq x y z
N PRO A 1 22.08 -34.79 26.12
CA PRO A 1 22.54 -33.96 24.97
C PRO A 1 23.31 -32.73 25.48
N PRO A 2 24.44 -32.35 24.85
CA PRO A 2 25.31 -31.29 25.35
C PRO A 2 24.61 -29.93 25.52
N LEU A 3 23.62 -29.62 24.67
CA LEU A 3 22.82 -28.39 24.77
C LEU A 3 21.92 -28.33 26.02
N LEU A 4 21.42 -29.47 26.52
CA LEU A 4 20.59 -29.51 27.73
C LEU A 4 21.40 -29.50 29.03
N ALA A 5 22.73 -29.53 28.93
CA ALA A 5 23.63 -29.42 30.07
C ALA A 5 24.01 -27.97 30.39
N THR A 6 23.62 -27.00 29.55
CA THR A 6 23.83 -25.57 29.81
C THR A 6 22.74 -25.01 30.73
N PRO A 7 22.99 -23.90 31.43
CA PRO A 7 21.98 -23.24 32.26
C PRO A 7 20.73 -22.84 31.45
N PRO A 8 19.52 -22.94 32.04
CA PRO A 8 18.24 -22.52 31.44
C PRO A 8 18.28 -21.15 30.76
N GLU A 9 18.94 -20.17 31.38
CA GLU A 9 19.00 -18.79 30.92
C GLU A 9 19.80 -18.66 29.61
N ILE A 10 20.85 -19.47 29.47
CA ILE A 10 21.66 -19.51 28.23
C ILE A 10 20.85 -20.16 27.11
N ILE A 11 20.07 -21.20 27.42
CA ILE A 11 19.17 -21.83 26.46
C ILE A 11 18.13 -20.82 25.99
N ASP A 12 17.46 -20.12 26.91
CA ASP A 12 16.45 -19.11 26.57
C ASP A 12 17.05 -17.95 25.76
N THR A 13 18.27 -17.51 26.07
CA THR A 13 18.99 -16.50 25.29
C THR A 13 19.25 -16.98 23.87
N ILE A 14 19.75 -18.22 23.68
CA ILE A 14 19.97 -18.80 22.35
C ILE A 14 18.63 -18.88 21.58
N LEU A 15 17.57 -19.35 22.22
CA LEU A 15 16.26 -19.48 21.60
C LEU A 15 15.62 -18.12 21.26
N SER A 16 15.97 -17.05 21.97
CA SER A 16 15.45 -15.69 21.69
C SER A 16 15.86 -15.13 20.32
N HIS A 17 16.91 -15.70 19.70
CA HIS A 17 17.38 -15.32 18.37
C HIS A 17 16.71 -16.11 17.24
N LEU A 18 15.85 -17.08 17.57
CA LEU A 18 15.20 -17.95 16.59
C LEU A 18 13.90 -17.34 16.07
N SER A 19 13.55 -17.68 14.83
CA SER A 19 12.24 -17.34 14.27
C SER A 19 11.13 -18.15 14.95
N ALA A 20 9.87 -17.71 14.79
CA ALA A 20 8.71 -18.45 15.26
C ALA A 20 8.66 -19.91 14.73
N TYR A 21 9.16 -20.14 13.51
CA TYR A 21 9.17 -21.48 12.88
C TYR A 21 10.28 -22.37 13.41
N ASP A 22 11.45 -21.79 13.67
CA ASP A 22 12.56 -22.51 14.29
C ASP A 22 12.20 -22.88 15.73
N LEU A 23 11.55 -21.97 16.48
CA LEU A 23 11.00 -22.27 17.80
C LEU A 23 9.95 -23.38 17.75
N ALA A 24 9.06 -23.37 16.76
CA ALA A 24 8.10 -24.46 16.57
C ALA A 24 8.82 -25.80 16.31
N SER A 25 9.88 -25.79 15.50
CA SER A 25 10.68 -26.98 15.19
C SER A 25 11.45 -27.49 16.43
N VAL A 26 12.07 -26.59 17.20
CA VAL A 26 12.73 -26.89 18.50
C VAL A 26 11.71 -27.46 19.50
N SER A 27 10.48 -26.94 19.53
CA SER A 27 9.45 -27.46 20.44
C SER A 27 9.03 -28.90 20.14
N ALA A 28 9.30 -29.39 18.93
CA ALA A 28 9.00 -30.75 18.51
C ALA A 28 10.13 -31.76 18.81
N THR A 29 11.32 -31.31 19.24
CA THR A 29 12.48 -32.22 19.38
C THR A 29 12.47 -33.02 20.67
N CYS A 30 12.24 -32.39 21.84
CA CYS A 30 12.19 -33.08 23.13
C CYS A 30 11.41 -32.30 24.19
N HIS A 31 11.05 -32.97 25.29
CA HIS A 31 10.17 -32.39 26.31
C HIS A 31 10.78 -31.18 27.05
N ALA A 32 12.10 -31.18 27.28
CA ALA A 32 12.80 -30.07 27.91
C ALA A 32 12.84 -28.83 27.00
N LEU A 33 13.29 -28.99 25.75
CA LEU A 33 13.30 -27.90 24.77
C LEU A 33 11.90 -27.39 24.45
N ARG A 34 10.88 -28.26 24.50
CA ARG A 34 9.48 -27.85 24.39
C ARG A 34 9.06 -26.90 25.51
N GLN A 35 9.48 -27.12 26.75
CA GLN A 35 9.15 -26.20 27.85
C GLN A 35 9.76 -24.81 27.62
N HIS A 36 11.03 -24.75 27.21
CA HIS A 36 11.70 -23.50 26.88
C HIS A 36 11.08 -22.80 25.66
N ALA A 37 10.93 -23.51 24.54
CA ALA A 37 10.42 -22.96 23.28
C ALA A 37 8.96 -22.49 23.34
N LEU A 38 8.18 -22.95 24.32
CA LEU A 38 6.80 -22.51 24.53
C LEU A 38 6.68 -21.33 25.51
N SER A 39 7.79 -20.85 26.07
CA SER A 39 7.80 -19.71 27.00
C SER A 39 7.35 -18.42 26.29
N ASP A 40 6.38 -17.73 26.88
CA ASP A 40 5.85 -16.47 26.34
C ASP A 40 6.88 -15.34 26.29
N LEU A 41 7.98 -15.44 27.05
CA LEU A 41 9.11 -14.53 26.96
C LEU A 41 9.75 -14.52 25.57
N LEU A 42 9.69 -15.64 24.84
CA LEU A 42 10.20 -15.76 23.47
C LEU A 42 9.17 -15.29 22.44
N TRP A 43 7.88 -15.49 22.70
CA TRP A 43 6.81 -15.21 21.74
C TRP A 43 6.33 -13.75 21.76
N GLN A 44 6.40 -13.07 22.90
CA GLN A 44 6.00 -11.66 22.98
C GLN A 44 6.84 -10.76 22.05
N PRO A 45 8.19 -10.86 22.01
CA PRO A 45 9.00 -10.06 21.09
C PRO A 45 8.68 -10.35 19.62
N LEU A 46 8.39 -11.61 19.28
CA LEU A 46 8.02 -12.02 17.92
C LEU A 46 6.68 -11.41 17.49
N VAL A 47 5.69 -11.31 18.39
CA VAL A 47 4.45 -10.58 18.11
C VAL A 47 4.74 -9.08 17.97
N GLN A 48 5.52 -8.50 18.88
CA GLN A 48 5.84 -7.07 18.90
C GLN A 48 6.56 -6.61 17.62
N GLN A 49 7.46 -7.42 17.06
CA GLN A 49 8.16 -7.13 15.80
C GLN A 49 7.21 -6.94 14.61
N ASN A 50 6.01 -7.52 14.66
CA ASN A 50 5.01 -7.41 13.60
C ASN A 50 4.01 -6.27 13.84
N VAL A 51 4.09 -5.58 14.98
CA VAL A 51 3.18 -4.49 15.35
C VAL A 51 3.99 -3.28 15.81
N PRO A 52 4.66 -2.55 14.89
CA PRO A 52 5.52 -1.42 15.25
C PRO A 52 4.74 -0.22 15.81
N ALA A 53 3.44 -0.10 15.49
CA ALA A 53 2.63 1.06 15.85
C ALA A 53 2.14 1.06 17.32
N VAL A 54 2.09 -0.09 17.98
CA VAL A 54 1.49 -0.25 19.31
C VAL A 54 2.33 -1.22 20.14
N GLN A 55 2.49 -0.93 21.44
CA GLN A 55 3.11 -1.86 22.38
C GLN A 55 2.11 -2.94 22.80
N VAL A 56 2.41 -4.19 22.47
CA VAL A 56 1.57 -5.35 22.78
C VAL A 56 1.92 -5.86 24.18
N THR A 57 1.09 -5.46 25.15
CA THR A 57 1.25 -5.80 26.57
C THR A 57 0.30 -6.90 27.04
N SER A 58 -0.67 -7.30 26.21
CA SER A 58 -1.68 -8.30 26.52
C SER A 58 -1.88 -9.25 25.35
N THR A 59 -2.18 -10.51 25.66
CA THR A 59 -2.57 -11.55 24.70
C THR A 59 -4.04 -11.42 24.25
N GLY A 60 -4.80 -10.49 24.86
CA GLY A 60 -6.20 -10.23 24.55
C GLY A 60 -7.08 -11.47 24.73
N ALA A 61 -7.63 -11.98 23.62
CA ALA A 61 -8.50 -13.17 23.64
C ALA A 61 -7.73 -14.50 23.71
N CYS A 62 -6.41 -14.51 23.46
CA CYS A 62 -5.57 -15.70 23.47
C CYS A 62 -5.03 -16.02 24.87
N LYS A 63 -4.75 -17.31 25.12
CA LYS A 63 -4.16 -17.79 26.38
C LYS A 63 -2.66 -17.50 26.49
N SER A 64 -1.98 -17.33 25.36
CA SER A 64 -0.54 -17.08 25.29
C SER A 64 -0.16 -16.28 24.04
N TYR A 65 1.04 -15.68 24.04
CA TYR A 65 1.55 -14.95 22.87
C TYR A 65 1.81 -15.88 21.68
N ARG A 66 2.15 -17.15 21.97
CA ARG A 66 2.26 -18.18 20.94
C ARG A 66 0.92 -18.44 20.23
N GLU A 67 -0.16 -18.57 21.00
CA GLU A 67 -1.50 -18.80 20.42
C GLU A 67 -1.93 -17.59 19.57
N LEU A 68 -1.65 -16.38 20.06
CA LEU A 68 -1.88 -15.16 19.30
C LEU A 68 -1.07 -15.14 18.00
N TYR A 69 0.24 -15.44 18.07
CA TYR A 69 1.08 -15.50 16.89
C TYR A 69 0.54 -16.51 15.87
N ALA A 70 0.17 -17.71 16.34
CA ALA A 70 -0.35 -18.77 15.49
C ALA A 70 -1.70 -18.41 14.84
N ALA A 71 -2.56 -17.68 15.55
CA ALA A 71 -3.87 -17.25 15.04
C ALA A 71 -3.74 -16.32 13.82
N HIS A 72 -2.70 -15.48 13.78
CA HIS A 72 -2.43 -14.55 12.69
C HIS A 72 -1.16 -14.87 11.88
N ASP A 73 -0.65 -16.10 11.94
CA ASP A 73 0.64 -16.51 11.35
C ASP A 73 0.83 -16.14 9.86
N ARG A 74 -0.27 -16.05 9.10
CA ARG A 74 -0.26 -15.66 7.67
C ARG A 74 -0.48 -14.18 7.42
N LEU A 75 -0.79 -13.41 8.45
CA LEU A 75 -1.35 -12.06 8.35
C LEU A 75 -0.52 -11.00 9.06
N TRP A 76 0.48 -11.39 9.86
CA TRP A 76 1.35 -10.47 10.60
C TRP A 76 2.10 -9.46 9.74
N PHE A 77 2.34 -9.78 8.47
CA PHE A 77 2.97 -8.83 7.56
C PHE A 77 2.08 -7.59 7.32
N LEU A 78 0.76 -7.71 7.44
CA LEU A 78 -0.19 -6.60 7.23
C LEU A 78 0.05 -5.43 8.20
N PRO A 79 -0.02 -5.61 9.54
CA PRO A 79 0.29 -4.54 10.50
C PRO A 79 1.78 -4.19 10.55
N LYS A 80 2.68 -5.10 10.16
CA LYS A 80 4.13 -4.83 10.11
C LYS A 80 4.46 -3.70 9.14
N TYR A 81 3.87 -3.73 7.96
CA TYR A 81 4.12 -2.73 6.92
C TYR A 81 3.22 -1.50 6.99
N LYS A 82 2.09 -1.57 7.72
CA LYS A 82 1.18 -0.46 8.04
C LYS A 82 0.39 0.09 6.85
N ILE A 83 1.04 0.38 5.72
CA ILE A 83 0.47 1.08 4.56
C ILE A 83 0.35 0.16 3.35
N TRP A 84 -0.79 0.21 2.66
CA TRP A 84 -1.08 -0.65 1.52
C TRP A 84 -1.85 0.12 0.46
N PHE A 85 -1.43 0.02 -0.81
CA PHE A 85 -2.09 0.67 -1.95
C PHE A 85 -2.44 -0.36 -3.02
N CYS A 86 -3.51 -0.14 -3.77
CA CYS A 86 -4.05 -1.16 -4.69
C CYS A 86 -4.11 -0.80 -6.17
N ASP A 87 -4.19 -1.85 -6.99
CA ASP A 87 -4.32 -1.82 -8.44
C ASP A 87 -5.75 -1.52 -8.94
N ARG A 88 -6.62 -0.92 -8.13
CA ARG A 88 -7.99 -0.63 -8.54
C ARG A 88 -8.08 0.55 -9.52
N ASP A 89 -8.71 0.33 -10.68
CA ASP A 89 -9.05 1.32 -11.71
C ASP A 89 -7.87 2.20 -12.16
N LEU A 90 -7.99 3.53 -12.16
CA LEU A 90 -6.89 4.50 -12.36
C LEU A 90 -6.49 5.16 -11.05
N THR A 91 -7.44 5.31 -10.11
CA THR A 91 -7.27 6.07 -8.87
C THR A 91 -6.68 5.26 -7.71
N GLY A 92 -6.87 3.95 -7.70
CA GLY A 92 -6.45 3.09 -6.59
C GLY A 92 -7.18 3.41 -5.28
N LYS A 93 -6.71 2.78 -4.21
CA LYS A 93 -7.07 3.09 -2.82
C LYS A 93 -5.84 2.94 -1.96
N LEU A 94 -5.74 3.76 -0.93
CA LEU A 94 -4.73 3.65 0.12
C LEU A 94 -5.42 3.20 1.40
N ILE A 95 -4.88 2.17 2.06
CA ILE A 95 -5.39 1.67 3.33
C ILE A 95 -4.27 1.63 4.36
N LEU A 96 -4.62 1.86 5.62
CA LEU A 96 -3.75 1.60 6.76
C LEU A 96 -4.25 0.37 7.51
N VAL A 97 -3.35 -0.56 7.78
CA VAL A 97 -3.60 -1.77 8.53
C VAL A 97 -2.91 -1.70 9.89
N ARG A 98 -3.67 -1.99 10.94
CA ARG A 98 -3.21 -1.97 12.33
C ARG A 98 -3.66 -3.20 13.07
N TYR A 99 -3.02 -3.46 14.20
CA TYR A 99 -3.45 -4.45 15.16
C TYR A 99 -4.10 -3.75 16.35
N ASP A 100 -5.33 -4.14 16.71
CA ASP A 100 -6.02 -3.72 17.92
C ASP A 100 -5.80 -4.77 19.03
N PRO A 101 -4.98 -4.46 20.08
CA PRO A 101 -4.73 -5.38 21.17
C PRO A 101 -5.98 -5.69 22.02
N ARG A 102 -6.96 -4.77 22.08
CA ARG A 102 -8.17 -4.93 22.89
C ARG A 102 -9.05 -6.07 22.36
N ARG A 103 -9.08 -6.20 21.04
CA ARG A 103 -9.91 -7.18 20.30
C ARG A 103 -9.11 -8.35 19.74
N SER A 104 -7.79 -8.34 19.88
CA SER A 104 -6.87 -9.24 19.17
C SER A 104 -7.22 -9.30 17.69
N CYS A 105 -7.32 -8.14 17.04
CA CYS A 105 -7.85 -8.03 15.68
C CYS A 105 -6.87 -7.30 14.78
N ILE A 106 -6.62 -7.84 13.59
CA ILE A 106 -5.99 -7.08 12.50
C ILE A 106 -7.10 -6.41 11.71
N GLU A 107 -7.03 -5.10 11.52
CA GLU A 107 -8.05 -4.33 10.82
C GLU A 107 -7.39 -3.31 9.89
N GLY A 108 -7.96 -3.17 8.69
CA GLY A 108 -7.48 -2.26 7.67
C GLY A 108 -8.58 -1.30 7.23
N TYR A 109 -8.27 -0.01 7.21
CA TYR A 109 -9.20 1.06 6.88
C TYR A 109 -8.68 1.91 5.74
N GLN A 110 -9.60 2.40 4.91
CA GLN A 110 -9.24 3.33 3.84
C GLN A 110 -8.78 4.67 4.44
N LEU A 111 -7.63 5.14 3.97
CA LEU A 111 -7.14 6.49 4.20
C LEU A 111 -7.82 7.43 3.20
N VAL A 112 -8.45 8.48 3.71
CA VAL A 112 -9.15 9.48 2.90
C VAL A 112 -8.64 10.87 3.25
N ALA A 113 -8.56 11.73 2.25
CA ALA A 113 -8.24 13.13 2.42
C ALA A 113 -9.38 13.97 1.83
N VAL A 114 -9.74 15.05 2.53
CA VAL A 114 -10.72 16.02 2.05
C VAL A 114 -10.13 17.41 2.19
N SER A 115 -10.14 18.17 1.10
CA SER A 115 -9.89 19.61 1.10
C SER A 115 -11.24 20.31 1.14
N ASN A 116 -11.45 21.21 2.11
CA ASN A 116 -12.70 21.92 2.32
C ASN A 116 -12.63 23.39 1.89
N GLN A 117 -11.48 23.86 1.41
CA GLN A 117 -11.29 25.23 0.95
C GLN A 117 -11.24 25.31 -0.58
N SER A 118 -11.98 26.27 -1.12
CA SER A 118 -11.91 26.71 -2.52
C SER A 118 -11.50 28.18 -2.58
N THR A 119 -10.55 28.59 -1.73
CA THR A 119 -10.01 29.95 -1.74
C THR A 119 -8.90 30.03 -2.78
N PHE A 120 -8.87 31.15 -3.49
CA PHE A 120 -7.83 31.45 -4.47
C PHE A 120 -7.23 32.80 -4.11
N GLU A 121 -5.91 32.90 -4.13
CA GLU A 121 -5.19 34.16 -3.99
C GLU A 121 -4.20 34.33 -5.13
N HIS A 122 -3.87 35.58 -5.47
CA HIS A 122 -2.84 35.84 -6.47
C HIS A 122 -1.47 35.83 -5.83
N TRP A 123 -0.48 35.27 -6.52
CA TRP A 123 0.89 35.29 -6.03
C TRP A 123 1.45 36.72 -6.05
N SER A 124 2.11 37.16 -4.96
CA SER A 124 2.57 38.54 -4.86
C SER A 124 3.71 38.88 -5.84
N ALA A 125 4.46 37.86 -6.28
CA ALA A 125 5.54 38.03 -7.24
C ALA A 125 5.04 38.08 -8.69
N ASP A 126 3.89 37.47 -8.96
CA ASP A 126 3.27 37.41 -10.28
C ASP A 126 1.74 37.31 -10.14
N HIS A 127 1.05 38.41 -10.48
CA HIS A 127 -0.39 38.49 -10.35
C HIS A 127 -1.15 37.63 -11.36
N ASP A 128 -0.51 37.13 -12.42
CA ASP A 128 -1.15 36.20 -13.35
C ASP A 128 -1.16 34.76 -12.79
N VAL A 129 -0.44 34.51 -11.69
CA VAL A 129 -0.37 33.21 -11.04
C VAL A 129 -1.36 33.09 -9.89
N ILE A 130 -2.17 32.03 -9.94
CA ILE A 130 -3.19 31.71 -8.93
C ILE A 130 -2.66 30.66 -7.95
N ILE A 131 -2.75 30.96 -6.66
CA ILE A 131 -2.45 30.03 -5.57
C ILE A 131 -3.77 29.44 -5.09
N HIS A 132 -3.85 28.12 -5.10
CA HIS A 132 -4.99 27.38 -4.57
C HIS A 132 -4.81 27.16 -3.07
N GLY A 133 -5.81 27.56 -2.27
CA GLY A 133 -5.83 27.26 -0.84
C GLY A 133 -5.79 25.75 -0.59
N PHE A 134 -4.99 25.33 0.38
CA PHE A 134 -4.76 23.91 0.65
C PHE A 134 -4.60 23.65 2.15
N GLU A 135 -5.62 23.00 2.73
CA GLU A 135 -5.65 22.53 4.12
C GLU A 135 -6.29 21.14 4.16
N PRO A 136 -5.57 20.08 3.75
CA PRO A 136 -6.13 18.74 3.65
C PRO A 136 -6.39 18.15 5.03
N VAL A 137 -7.59 17.59 5.23
CA VAL A 137 -7.92 16.81 6.42
C VAL A 137 -7.84 15.34 6.10
N VAL A 138 -6.80 14.68 6.61
CA VAL A 138 -6.57 13.24 6.43
C VAL A 138 -7.22 12.45 7.57
N ARG A 139 -8.02 11.42 7.24
CA ARG A 139 -8.71 10.56 8.21
C ARG A 139 -8.78 9.11 7.76
N LEU A 140 -9.01 8.21 8.70
CA LEU A 140 -9.41 6.82 8.42
C LEU A 140 -10.92 6.69 8.36
N HIS A 141 -11.42 5.98 7.35
CA HIS A 141 -12.84 5.65 7.25
C HIS A 141 -13.19 4.46 8.14
N LEU A 142 -13.36 4.71 9.45
CA LEU A 142 -13.54 3.67 10.47
C LEU A 142 -14.86 2.89 10.36
N ASP A 143 -15.88 3.47 9.73
CA ASP A 143 -17.19 2.84 9.58
C ASP A 143 -17.21 1.67 8.58
N LYS A 144 -16.23 1.61 7.67
CA LYS A 144 -16.14 0.59 6.62
C LYS A 144 -14.75 -0.02 6.56
N PRO A 145 -14.48 -1.11 7.32
CA PRO A 145 -13.21 -1.82 7.23
C PRO A 145 -13.07 -2.45 5.84
N VAL A 146 -11.87 -2.36 5.26
CA VAL A 146 -11.49 -3.02 4.00
C VAL A 146 -11.08 -4.46 4.25
N LEU A 147 -10.44 -4.73 5.39
CA LEU A 147 -10.11 -6.07 5.87
C LEU A 147 -10.25 -6.14 7.38
N GLN A 148 -10.63 -7.30 7.90
CA GLN A 148 -10.74 -7.52 9.34
C GLN A 148 -10.55 -9.01 9.68
N PHE A 149 -9.65 -9.29 10.63
CA PHE A 149 -9.31 -10.63 11.08
C PHE A 149 -9.27 -10.70 12.61
N ARG A 150 -10.33 -11.26 13.22
CA ARG A 150 -10.49 -11.40 14.66
C ARG A 150 -9.97 -12.75 15.14
N VAL A 151 -9.35 -12.78 16.33
CA VAL A 151 -9.17 -14.04 17.07
C VAL A 151 -10.48 -14.37 17.80
N ARG A 152 -11.40 -15.09 17.15
CA ARG A 152 -12.55 -15.85 17.72
C ARG A 152 -13.52 -16.23 16.60
N ASP A 153 -14.27 -17.33 16.66
CA ASP A 153 -13.96 -18.64 17.26
C ASP A 153 -13.15 -19.43 16.24
N ARG A 154 -12.93 -20.74 16.43
CA ARG A 154 -12.66 -21.59 15.27
C ARG A 154 -13.75 -21.29 14.26
N GLN A 155 -13.47 -20.46 13.24
CA GLN A 155 -14.15 -20.60 11.98
C GLN A 155 -13.99 -22.09 11.74
N GLU A 156 -15.10 -22.84 11.73
CA GLU A 156 -15.08 -24.17 11.14
C GLU A 156 -14.22 -24.00 9.90
N ASP A 157 -13.27 -24.89 9.70
CA ASP A 157 -12.25 -24.71 8.68
C ASP A 157 -12.86 -24.58 7.26
N GLY A 158 -14.19 -24.47 7.12
CA GLY A 158 -14.96 -24.43 5.90
C GLY A 158 -14.92 -25.80 5.23
N GLY A 159 -14.54 -26.83 5.97
CA GLY A 159 -14.08 -28.10 5.47
C GLY A 159 -12.61 -28.11 5.01
N PHE A 160 -11.78 -27.06 5.20
CA PHE A 160 -10.39 -26.98 4.72
C PHE A 160 -9.55 -28.21 5.11
N SER A 161 -9.57 -28.64 6.37
CA SER A 161 -8.81 -29.83 6.80
C SER A 161 -9.41 -31.12 6.25
N SER A 162 -10.66 -31.10 5.78
CA SER A 162 -11.37 -32.23 5.17
C SER A 162 -11.38 -32.21 3.63
N ARG A 163 -10.96 -31.11 2.98
CA ARG A 163 -10.96 -30.94 1.53
C ARG A 163 -9.71 -31.59 0.91
N PRO A 164 -9.87 -32.55 -0.01
CA PRO A 164 -8.74 -33.15 -0.72
C PRO A 164 -7.98 -32.07 -1.51
N GLY A 165 -6.67 -31.94 -1.27
CA GLY A 165 -5.82 -30.96 -1.95
C GLY A 165 -5.83 -29.53 -1.36
N ALA A 166 -6.44 -29.33 -0.20
CA ALA A 166 -6.44 -28.05 0.51
C ALA A 166 -5.02 -27.54 0.74
N ASN A 167 -4.79 -26.27 0.43
CA ASN A 167 -3.50 -25.62 0.59
C ASN A 167 -3.69 -24.26 1.24
N ARG A 168 -3.26 -24.13 2.50
CA ARG A 168 -3.41 -22.91 3.30
C ARG A 168 -2.72 -21.67 2.70
N PHE A 169 -1.89 -21.84 1.68
CA PHE A 169 -1.24 -20.74 0.96
C PHE A 169 -1.96 -20.39 -0.35
N ALA A 170 -2.58 -21.36 -1.02
CA ALA A 170 -3.30 -21.15 -2.29
C ALA A 170 -4.81 -20.91 -2.11
N ASP A 171 -5.35 -21.27 -0.95
CA ASP A 171 -6.77 -21.19 -0.65
C ASP A 171 -7.18 -19.79 -0.16
N GLU A 172 -8.41 -19.41 -0.49
CA GLU A 172 -9.00 -18.13 -0.14
C GLU A 172 -9.45 -18.11 1.32
N MET A 173 -9.25 -16.99 2.01
CA MET A 173 -9.65 -16.78 3.41
C MET A 173 -10.88 -15.87 3.46
N PRO A 174 -12.08 -16.39 3.77
CA PRO A 174 -13.28 -15.56 3.87
C PRO A 174 -13.16 -14.51 4.96
N MET A 175 -13.46 -13.27 4.62
CA MET A 175 -13.52 -12.15 5.55
C MET A 175 -14.98 -11.80 5.83
N VAL A 176 -15.35 -11.77 7.11
CA VAL A 176 -16.65 -11.26 7.54
C VAL A 176 -16.49 -9.77 7.80
N LEU A 177 -16.82 -8.96 6.80
CA LEU A 177 -16.93 -7.51 6.91
C LEU A 177 -18.39 -7.15 7.27
N ASP A 178 -18.59 -6.06 8.02
CA ASP A 178 -19.86 -5.68 8.68
C ASP A 178 -21.15 -5.99 7.88
N GLU A 179 -22.18 -6.48 8.58
CA GLU A 179 -23.43 -7.06 8.02
C GLU A 179 -24.32 -6.07 7.25
N ARG A 180 -23.98 -4.77 7.25
CA ARG A 180 -24.80 -3.70 6.64
C ARG A 180 -24.91 -3.79 5.12
N LEU A 181 -23.97 -4.48 4.46
CA LEU A 181 -23.98 -4.79 3.03
C LEU A 181 -24.37 -6.26 2.84
N GLY A 182 -25.56 -6.64 3.33
CA GLY A 182 -26.08 -8.01 3.28
C GLY A 182 -26.14 -8.53 1.85
N GLY A 183 -25.06 -9.18 1.40
CA GLY A 183 -24.88 -9.70 0.05
C GLY A 183 -23.47 -9.53 -0.53
N MET A 184 -22.61 -8.66 0.02
CA MET A 184 -21.23 -8.50 -0.44
C MET A 184 -20.29 -9.44 0.32
N PHE A 185 -19.62 -10.32 -0.42
CA PHE A 185 -18.62 -11.24 0.08
C PHE A 185 -17.23 -10.68 -0.19
N SER A 186 -16.27 -11.04 0.65
CA SER A 186 -14.88 -10.64 0.47
C SER A 186 -13.95 -11.75 0.95
N ASN A 187 -13.04 -12.17 0.08
CA ASN A 187 -12.04 -13.18 0.37
C ASN A 187 -10.64 -12.57 0.26
N PHE A 188 -9.78 -12.94 1.21
CA PHE A 188 -8.38 -12.58 1.21
C PHE A 188 -7.54 -13.71 0.59
N MET A 189 -6.54 -13.35 -0.21
CA MET A 189 -5.66 -14.30 -0.89
C MET A 189 -4.21 -13.88 -0.79
N LEU A 190 -3.34 -14.86 -0.58
CA LEU A 190 -1.89 -14.67 -0.63
C LEU A 190 -1.41 -14.73 -2.09
N THR A 191 -0.37 -13.95 -2.38
CA THR A 191 0.21 -13.84 -3.72
C THR A 191 1.60 -14.46 -3.76
N LYS A 192 2.05 -14.76 -4.99
CA LYS A 192 3.40 -15.19 -5.28
C LYS A 192 4.12 -14.09 -6.08
N PRO A 193 5.31 -13.63 -5.67
CA PRO A 193 6.08 -12.66 -6.45
C PRO A 193 6.54 -13.27 -7.78
N LEU A 194 6.63 -12.42 -8.80
CA LEU A 194 7.23 -12.73 -10.09
C LEU A 194 8.72 -12.98 -9.94
N SER A 195 9.31 -13.74 -10.85
CA SER A 195 10.77 -13.76 -10.96
C SER A 195 11.28 -12.41 -11.48
N SER A 196 12.55 -12.10 -11.21
CA SER A 196 13.19 -10.88 -11.75
C SER A 196 13.13 -10.86 -13.28
N GLU A 197 13.36 -12.00 -13.93
CA GLU A 197 13.29 -12.13 -15.40
C GLU A 197 11.89 -11.81 -15.95
N GLU A 198 10.82 -12.26 -15.27
CA GLU A 198 9.44 -11.97 -15.66
C GLU A 198 9.09 -10.49 -15.44
N ALA A 199 9.60 -9.88 -14.37
CA ALA A 199 9.41 -8.46 -14.10
C ALA A 199 10.10 -7.60 -15.17
N ASP A 200 11.35 -7.90 -15.51
CA ASP A 200 12.13 -7.16 -16.52
C ASP A 200 11.43 -7.21 -17.89
N GLN A 201 10.97 -8.39 -18.31
CA GLN A 201 10.21 -8.56 -19.56
C GLN A 201 8.93 -7.72 -19.58
N ARG A 202 8.25 -7.57 -18.43
CA ARG A 202 7.03 -6.76 -18.32
C ARG A 202 7.31 -5.26 -18.36
N VAL A 203 8.45 -4.83 -17.84
CA VAL A 203 8.89 -3.43 -17.95
C VAL A 203 9.10 -3.06 -19.42
N GLU A 204 9.72 -3.95 -20.20
CA GLU A 204 10.00 -3.75 -21.64
C GLU A 204 8.73 -3.59 -22.50
N LEU A 205 7.59 -4.16 -22.08
CA LEU A 205 6.31 -3.99 -22.78
C LEU A 205 5.77 -2.55 -22.72
N GLY A 206 6.32 -1.71 -21.85
CA GLY A 206 5.79 -0.37 -21.57
C GLY A 206 4.44 -0.44 -20.86
N TYR A 207 3.88 0.73 -20.50
CA TYR A 207 2.59 0.80 -19.80
C TYR A 207 1.47 0.07 -20.60
N PRO A 208 0.65 -0.78 -19.96
CA PRO A 208 0.44 -0.96 -18.52
C PRO A 208 1.33 -2.06 -17.87
N TYR A 209 2.54 -2.27 -18.39
CA TYR A 209 3.58 -3.16 -17.87
C TYR A 209 3.13 -4.61 -17.75
N GLY A 210 2.35 -5.10 -18.72
CA GLY A 210 1.75 -6.43 -18.65
C GLY A 210 0.86 -6.65 -17.41
N ASN A 211 0.26 -5.58 -16.88
CA ASN A 211 -0.48 -5.54 -15.62
C ASN A 211 0.37 -5.96 -14.40
N MET A 212 1.67 -5.64 -14.41
CA MET A 212 2.52 -5.82 -13.24
C MET A 212 2.12 -4.84 -12.13
N TRP A 213 2.07 -5.32 -10.90
CA TRP A 213 1.76 -4.52 -9.71
C TRP A 213 2.79 -4.73 -8.60
N PRO A 214 3.26 -3.68 -7.90
CA PRO A 214 3.05 -2.27 -8.22
C PRO A 214 3.67 -1.87 -9.57
N SER A 215 3.35 -0.66 -10.05
CA SER A 215 4.03 -0.10 -11.22
C SER A 215 5.56 -0.08 -10.99
N PRO A 216 6.40 -0.36 -12.00
CA PRO A 216 7.85 -0.34 -11.87
C PRO A 216 8.43 1.04 -11.51
N VAL A 217 7.63 2.09 -11.64
CA VAL A 217 7.96 3.44 -11.16
C VAL A 217 8.04 3.48 -9.63
N ILE A 218 7.26 2.67 -8.93
CA ILE A 218 7.31 2.57 -7.46
C ILE A 218 8.37 1.51 -7.10
N PRO A 219 9.45 1.88 -6.39
CA PRO A 219 10.41 0.91 -5.92
C PRO A 219 9.75 -0.12 -5.00
N ALA A 220 9.82 -1.39 -5.38
CA ALA A 220 9.27 -2.49 -4.62
C ALA A 220 10.16 -3.73 -4.71
N ASN A 221 10.19 -4.53 -3.65
CA ASN A 221 10.94 -5.79 -3.64
C ASN A 221 10.18 -6.91 -4.34
N HIS A 222 8.85 -6.91 -4.25
CA HIS A 222 7.97 -7.94 -4.82
C HIS A 222 7.00 -7.31 -5.82
N TYR A 223 7.09 -7.75 -7.07
CA TYR A 223 6.11 -7.48 -8.10
C TYR A 223 5.24 -8.72 -8.32
N VAL A 224 3.96 -8.52 -8.64
CA VAL A 224 2.98 -9.57 -8.89
C VAL A 224 2.19 -9.27 -10.16
N SER A 225 1.52 -10.28 -10.70
CA SER A 225 0.48 -10.06 -11.72
C SER A 225 -0.72 -9.39 -11.03
N GLY A 226 -1.03 -8.16 -11.42
CA GLY A 226 -2.22 -7.44 -11.01
C GLY A 226 -3.49 -7.99 -11.66
N ALA A 227 -4.64 -7.44 -11.28
CA ALA A 227 -5.93 -7.83 -11.80
C ALA A 227 -6.02 -7.52 -13.31
N GLN A 228 -6.41 -8.52 -14.09
CA GLN A 228 -6.71 -8.33 -15.51
C GLN A 228 -8.05 -7.60 -15.65
N THR A 229 -8.21 -6.86 -16.75
CA THR A 229 -9.41 -6.06 -17.05
C THR A 229 -10.72 -6.86 -16.91
N PRO A 230 -11.85 -6.19 -16.61
CA PRO A 230 -13.10 -6.80 -16.14
C PRO A 230 -13.85 -7.65 -17.18
N ARG A 231 -13.25 -7.97 -18.32
CA ARG A 231 -13.83 -8.82 -19.39
C ARG A 231 -13.51 -10.30 -19.26
N SER A 232 -12.63 -10.68 -18.34
CA SER A 232 -12.31 -12.08 -18.03
C SER A 232 -12.66 -12.34 -16.58
N LEU A 233 -13.22 -13.52 -16.27
CA LEU A 233 -13.41 -14.02 -14.91
C LEU A 233 -12.17 -13.65 -14.08
N ALA A 234 -12.35 -12.82 -13.05
CA ALA A 234 -11.28 -12.19 -12.27
C ALA A 234 -10.55 -13.21 -11.37
N SER A 235 -9.97 -14.23 -11.98
CA SER A 235 -9.22 -15.28 -11.33
C SER A 235 -7.73 -15.09 -11.62
N LEU A 236 -6.94 -15.04 -10.55
CA LEU A 236 -5.50 -15.30 -10.64
C LEU A 236 -5.29 -16.63 -11.38
N THR A 237 -4.30 -16.69 -12.28
CA THR A 237 -3.99 -17.96 -12.91
C THR A 237 -3.49 -18.92 -11.82
N PRO A 238 -3.73 -20.24 -11.91
CA PRO A 238 -3.23 -21.19 -10.93
C PRO A 238 -1.69 -21.17 -10.74
N ARG A 239 -0.95 -20.53 -11.67
CA ARG A 239 0.51 -20.33 -11.60
C ARG A 239 0.91 -19.19 -10.65
N ASP A 240 0.02 -18.23 -10.44
CA ASP A 240 0.24 -17.05 -9.58
C ASP A 240 -0.09 -17.34 -8.10
N ARG A 241 -0.70 -18.50 -7.80
CA ARG A 241 -1.02 -18.92 -6.43
C ARG A 241 0.19 -19.60 -5.75
N PRO A 242 0.60 -19.16 -4.54
CA PRO A 242 1.71 -19.78 -3.83
C PRO A 242 1.30 -21.15 -3.29
N ARG A 243 2.19 -22.15 -3.45
CA ARG A 243 1.94 -23.52 -2.96
C ARG A 243 2.65 -23.83 -1.64
N THR A 244 3.74 -23.12 -1.36
CA THR A 244 4.54 -23.27 -0.15
C THR A 244 4.71 -21.92 0.53
N ARG A 245 5.04 -21.93 1.82
CA ARG A 245 5.29 -20.70 2.58
C ARG A 245 6.38 -19.82 1.95
N SER A 246 7.45 -20.44 1.46
CA SER A 246 8.58 -19.74 0.82
C SER A 246 8.22 -19.03 -0.47
N GLN A 247 7.08 -19.35 -1.09
CA GLN A 247 6.57 -18.69 -2.29
C GLN A 247 5.61 -17.54 -1.98
N VAL A 248 5.17 -17.40 -0.72
CA VAL A 248 4.22 -16.36 -0.33
C VAL A 248 4.96 -15.02 -0.24
N SER A 249 4.43 -14.01 -0.90
CA SER A 249 4.84 -12.63 -0.70
C SER A 249 4.36 -12.12 0.65
N ASP A 250 5.24 -11.45 1.39
CA ASP A 250 4.90 -10.69 2.60
C ASP A 250 4.66 -9.20 2.32
N GLN A 251 4.73 -8.78 1.05
CA GLN A 251 4.62 -7.39 0.61
C GLN A 251 3.45 -7.16 -0.35
N THR A 252 2.73 -8.21 -0.74
CA THR A 252 1.56 -8.13 -1.62
C THR A 252 0.48 -9.13 -1.18
N PHE A 253 -0.77 -8.82 -1.49
CA PHE A 253 -1.92 -9.72 -1.29
C PHE A 253 -3.06 -9.33 -2.24
N CYS A 254 -4.08 -10.18 -2.36
CA CYS A 254 -5.30 -9.83 -3.11
C CYS A 254 -6.55 -9.91 -2.22
N ILE A 255 -7.54 -9.09 -2.54
CA ILE A 255 -8.91 -9.20 -2.03
C ILE A 255 -9.83 -9.44 -3.22
N ARG A 256 -10.60 -10.52 -3.18
CA ARG A 256 -11.68 -10.80 -4.13
C ARG A 256 -13.01 -10.41 -3.50
N GLN A 257 -13.83 -9.63 -4.19
CA GLN A 257 -15.14 -9.17 -3.70
C GLN A 257 -16.21 -9.48 -4.74
N TRP A 258 -17.39 -9.90 -4.32
CA TRP A 258 -18.53 -10.14 -5.21
C TRP A 258 -19.83 -10.00 -4.43
N MET A 259 -20.95 -9.84 -5.14
CA MET A 259 -22.28 -9.98 -4.56
C MET A 259 -22.87 -11.33 -4.93
N GLU A 260 -23.47 -12.04 -3.98
CA GLU A 260 -24.19 -13.29 -4.26
C GLU A 260 -25.70 -13.06 -4.21
N LEU A 261 -26.39 -13.35 -5.31
CA LEU A 261 -27.86 -13.42 -5.32
C LEU A 261 -28.30 -14.75 -4.71
N THR A 262 -28.69 -14.74 -3.44
CA THR A 262 -29.34 -15.90 -2.83
C THR A 262 -30.82 -15.94 -3.23
N GLY A 263 -31.13 -16.72 -4.27
CA GLY A 263 -32.51 -16.94 -4.72
C GLY A 263 -32.61 -18.08 -5.72
N THR A 264 -33.08 -19.24 -5.27
CA THR A 264 -33.59 -20.28 -6.16
C THR A 264 -34.85 -19.74 -6.87
N PRO A 265 -34.99 -19.80 -8.20
CA PRO A 265 -36.32 -19.85 -8.77
C PRO A 265 -36.85 -21.26 -8.46
N GLY A 266 -37.55 -21.41 -7.34
CA GLY A 266 -38.42 -22.57 -7.16
C GLY A 266 -39.44 -22.60 -8.30
N PRO A 267 -39.88 -23.79 -8.78
CA PRO A 267 -40.87 -23.88 -9.84
C PRO A 267 -42.24 -23.55 -9.24
N LEU A 268 -42.55 -22.27 -9.04
CA LEU A 268 -43.88 -21.82 -8.70
C LEU A 268 -44.51 -21.14 -9.90
N ARG A 269 -45.34 -21.95 -10.56
CA ARG A 269 -46.54 -21.54 -11.27
C ARG A 269 -47.23 -20.37 -10.55
N PHE A 270 -47.12 -19.16 -11.08
CA PHE A 270 -48.17 -18.16 -10.94
C PHE A 270 -48.34 -17.42 -12.28
N MET A 271 -49.47 -17.70 -12.92
CA MET A 271 -50.03 -16.91 -14.02
C MET A 271 -50.18 -15.46 -13.57
N GLY A 272 -49.71 -14.51 -14.38
CA GLY A 272 -50.01 -13.09 -14.21
C GLY A 272 -49.18 -12.21 -15.14
N GLN A 273 -49.80 -11.75 -16.22
CA GLN A 273 -49.21 -10.83 -17.21
C GLN A 273 -48.75 -9.50 -16.58
N GLY A 274 -47.59 -9.01 -17.01
CA GLY A 274 -47.35 -7.58 -17.21
C GLY A 274 -46.35 -6.90 -16.26
N GLY A 275 -45.24 -6.42 -16.85
CA GLY A 275 -44.44 -5.31 -16.34
C GLY A 275 -43.10 -5.69 -15.68
N LEU A 276 -42.05 -4.93 -16.01
CA LEU A 276 -40.68 -4.80 -15.45
C LEU A 276 -39.89 -6.06 -15.03
N ALA A 277 -40.51 -7.04 -14.39
CA ALA A 277 -39.91 -8.32 -14.01
C ALA A 277 -39.53 -9.18 -15.24
N GLY A 278 -40.34 -9.17 -16.31
CA GLY A 278 -40.02 -9.90 -17.54
C GLY A 278 -38.83 -9.30 -18.32
N ALA A 279 -38.58 -8.00 -18.19
CA ALA A 279 -37.44 -7.34 -18.82
C ALA A 279 -36.13 -7.63 -18.06
N LEU A 280 -36.19 -7.69 -16.73
CA LEU A 280 -35.07 -8.12 -15.89
C LEU A 280 -34.75 -9.60 -16.10
N GLN A 281 -35.77 -10.43 -16.29
CA GLN A 281 -35.58 -11.86 -16.55
C GLN A 281 -34.96 -12.13 -17.92
N ALA A 282 -35.34 -11.38 -18.97
CA ALA A 282 -34.70 -11.47 -20.29
C ALA A 282 -33.23 -11.00 -20.27
N LEU A 283 -32.90 -9.95 -19.50
CA LEU A 283 -31.52 -9.48 -19.34
C LEU A 283 -30.66 -10.50 -18.57
N VAL A 284 -31.24 -11.17 -17.57
CA VAL A 284 -30.57 -12.26 -16.83
C VAL A 284 -30.40 -13.50 -17.71
N GLU A 285 -31.39 -13.85 -18.55
CA GLU A 285 -31.27 -14.95 -19.51
C GLU A 285 -30.20 -14.66 -20.58
N GLU A 286 -30.10 -13.44 -21.11
CA GLU A 286 -29.02 -13.04 -22.04
C GLU A 286 -27.63 -13.15 -21.40
N ILE A 287 -27.47 -12.72 -20.14
CA ILE A 287 -26.19 -12.82 -19.40
C ILE A 287 -25.83 -14.28 -19.10
N VAL A 288 -26.83 -15.12 -18.76
CA VAL A 288 -26.64 -16.53 -18.44
C VAL A 288 -26.33 -17.37 -19.70
N GLU A 289 -26.92 -17.04 -20.87
CA GLU A 289 -26.58 -17.70 -22.13
C GLU A 289 -25.16 -17.35 -22.63
N GLU A 290 -24.69 -16.12 -22.40
CA GLU A 290 -23.31 -15.72 -22.71
C GLU A 290 -22.28 -16.41 -21.79
N GLU A 291 -22.55 -16.51 -20.48
CA GLU A 291 -21.62 -17.18 -19.53
C GLU A 291 -21.61 -18.72 -19.66
N ALA A 292 -22.73 -19.34 -20.04
CA ALA A 292 -22.81 -20.80 -20.20
C ALA A 292 -22.02 -21.34 -21.41
N ALA A 293 -21.77 -20.50 -22.43
CA ALA A 293 -21.01 -20.89 -23.62
C ALA A 293 -19.50 -21.06 -23.36
N GLY A 294 -18.98 -20.61 -22.21
CA GLY A 294 -17.55 -20.70 -21.83
C GLY A 294 -17.20 -21.67 -20.70
N ALA A 295 -18.20 -22.22 -20.00
CA ALA A 295 -17.98 -22.98 -18.76
C ALA A 295 -17.79 -24.49 -19.02
N GLY A 296 -16.54 -24.93 -19.13
CA GLY A 296 -16.16 -26.33 -18.95
C GLY A 296 -16.43 -26.81 -17.52
N ALA A 297 -17.06 -27.97 -17.39
CA ALA A 297 -17.57 -28.54 -16.15
C ALA A 297 -16.56 -28.62 -14.99
N GLY A 298 -16.90 -27.99 -13.86
CA GLY A 298 -16.24 -28.15 -12.56
C GLY A 298 -17.23 -27.83 -11.43
N ALA A 299 -17.44 -28.79 -10.54
CA ALA A 299 -18.58 -28.86 -9.62
C ALA A 299 -18.48 -27.98 -8.36
N GLY A 300 -19.62 -27.39 -7.95
CA GLY A 300 -19.84 -26.84 -6.61
C GLY A 300 -20.78 -25.63 -6.59
N GLY A 301 -22.09 -25.86 -6.38
CA GLY A 301 -23.13 -24.87 -6.02
C GLY A 301 -22.99 -23.45 -6.58
N LEU A 302 -23.45 -23.22 -7.82
CA LEU A 302 -23.38 -21.92 -8.48
C LEU A 302 -24.44 -20.94 -7.95
N GLY A 303 -24.08 -20.14 -6.95
CA GLY A 303 -24.66 -18.81 -6.78
C GLY A 303 -24.13 -17.90 -7.90
N VAL A 304 -24.98 -17.07 -8.51
CA VAL A 304 -24.53 -16.10 -9.52
C VAL A 304 -23.76 -14.99 -8.80
N HIS A 305 -22.46 -14.87 -9.11
CA HIS A 305 -21.60 -13.80 -8.60
C HIS A 305 -21.79 -12.54 -9.45
N ILE A 306 -22.27 -11.46 -8.85
CA ILE A 306 -22.44 -10.18 -9.54
C ILE A 306 -21.36 -9.21 -9.09
N GLY A 307 -20.74 -8.53 -10.06
CA GLY A 307 -19.73 -7.49 -9.80
C GLY A 307 -18.47 -8.04 -9.16
N GLU A 308 -18.02 -9.22 -9.59
CA GLU A 308 -16.80 -9.83 -9.09
C GLU A 308 -15.57 -8.97 -9.43
N GLU A 309 -14.85 -8.56 -8.40
CA GLU A 309 -13.67 -7.71 -8.48
C GLU A 309 -12.51 -8.39 -7.76
N LEU A 310 -11.35 -8.44 -8.41
CA LEU A 310 -10.09 -8.84 -7.80
C LEU A 310 -9.23 -7.59 -7.62
N ILE A 311 -8.78 -7.33 -6.40
CA ILE A 311 -7.99 -6.14 -6.06
C ILE A 311 -6.66 -6.60 -5.47
N THR A 312 -5.55 -6.22 -6.10
CA THR A 312 -4.19 -6.51 -5.65
C THR A 312 -3.64 -5.34 -4.87
N TYR A 313 -3.14 -5.60 -3.68
CA TYR A 313 -2.50 -4.62 -2.81
C TYR A 313 -0.99 -4.86 -2.77
N SER A 314 -0.23 -3.77 -2.72
CA SER A 314 1.20 -3.76 -2.44
C SER A 314 1.49 -2.82 -1.29
N THR A 315 2.57 -3.09 -0.55
CA THR A 315 3.13 -2.15 0.42
C THR A 315 4.30 -1.37 -0.16
N LEU A 316 4.75 -0.37 0.59
CA LEU A 316 6.02 0.32 0.44
C LEU A 316 7.00 -0.14 1.53
N ASP A 317 8.29 -0.18 1.20
CA ASP A 317 9.34 -0.31 2.22
C ASP A 317 9.35 0.97 3.10
N PRO A 318 9.34 0.84 4.45
CA PRO A 318 9.47 1.97 5.36
C PRO A 318 10.61 2.94 5.05
N ALA A 319 11.73 2.45 4.50
CA ALA A 319 12.86 3.30 4.12
C ALA A 319 12.53 4.32 3.02
N LEU A 320 11.54 4.03 2.16
CA LEU A 320 11.14 4.90 1.06
C LEU A 320 10.35 6.12 1.52
N TYR A 321 9.59 6.00 2.61
CA TYR A 321 8.71 7.05 3.12
C TYR A 321 9.10 7.58 4.51
N THR A 322 10.21 7.12 5.09
CA THR A 322 10.73 7.65 6.34
C THR A 322 11.75 8.76 6.05
N PRO A 323 11.49 10.02 6.47
CA PRO A 323 12.43 11.10 6.27
C PRO A 323 13.71 10.88 7.10
N THR A 324 14.85 11.26 6.54
CA THR A 324 16.15 11.24 7.23
C THR A 324 16.73 12.65 7.30
N ARG A 325 17.82 12.84 8.05
CA ARG A 325 18.53 14.13 8.13
C ARG A 325 18.98 14.62 6.76
N GLU A 326 19.42 13.72 5.89
CA GLU A 326 19.90 14.03 4.52
C GLU A 326 18.80 13.94 3.47
N LYS A 327 17.71 13.21 3.73
CA LYS A 327 16.57 13.05 2.80
C LYS A 327 15.29 13.48 3.50
N PRO A 328 15.13 14.79 3.76
CA PRO A 328 14.08 15.29 4.63
C PRO A 328 12.71 15.26 3.96
N TRP A 329 12.60 15.12 2.63
CA TRP A 329 11.32 15.13 1.90
C TRP A 329 10.72 13.73 1.67
N ARG A 330 11.48 12.64 1.87
CA ARG A 330 10.96 11.25 1.77
C ARG A 330 9.73 11.06 2.62
N GLY A 331 8.59 10.72 2.03
CA GLY A 331 7.35 10.64 2.80
C GLY A 331 6.14 10.16 2.02
N ILE A 332 5.07 9.91 2.77
CA ILE A 332 3.71 9.89 2.24
C ILE A 332 3.15 11.30 2.34
N TRP A 333 2.62 11.80 1.24
CA TRP A 333 2.14 13.16 1.11
C TRP A 333 0.72 13.15 0.56
N VAL A 334 0.03 14.26 0.74
CA VAL A 334 -1.23 14.57 0.08
C VAL A 334 -1.04 15.84 -0.74
N GLY A 335 -1.56 15.85 -1.96
CA GLY A 335 -1.64 17.04 -2.82
C GLY A 335 -3.08 17.27 -3.26
N ASP A 336 -3.49 18.53 -3.42
CA ASP A 336 -4.76 18.90 -4.03
C ASP A 336 -4.52 19.37 -5.46
N TYR A 337 -5.08 18.63 -6.41
CA TYR A 337 -5.05 18.95 -7.82
C TYR A 337 -6.36 19.63 -8.25
N SER A 338 -6.93 20.45 -7.38
CA SER A 338 -8.11 21.28 -7.62
C SER A 338 -9.33 20.45 -8.06
N ALA A 339 -9.70 20.52 -9.34
CA ALA A 339 -10.85 19.80 -9.88
C ALA A 339 -10.70 18.26 -9.80
N HIS A 340 -9.48 17.75 -9.64
CA HIS A 340 -9.20 16.32 -9.50
C HIS A 340 -9.27 15.83 -8.04
N GLY A 341 -9.29 16.77 -7.08
CA GLY A 341 -9.35 16.48 -5.64
C GLY A 341 -8.02 16.10 -5.02
N CYS A 342 -8.10 15.57 -3.78
CA CYS A 342 -6.93 15.16 -3.02
C CYS A 342 -6.41 13.80 -3.46
N GLU A 343 -5.10 13.70 -3.59
CA GLU A 343 -4.40 12.47 -3.90
C GLU A 343 -3.24 12.23 -2.95
N PHE A 344 -3.02 10.96 -2.61
CA PHE A 344 -1.86 10.52 -1.87
C PHE A 344 -0.70 10.23 -2.81
N LEU A 345 0.47 10.72 -2.42
CA LEU A 345 1.70 10.65 -3.19
C LEU A 345 2.80 10.03 -2.31
N LEU A 346 3.69 9.28 -2.94
CA LEU A 346 5.00 8.97 -2.40
C LEU A 346 5.94 10.06 -2.92
N ILE A 347 6.45 10.88 -2.01
CA ILE A 347 7.60 11.73 -2.34
C ILE A 347 8.84 10.89 -2.12
N HIS A 348 9.40 10.40 -3.22
CA HIS A 348 10.55 9.53 -3.24
C HIS A 348 11.81 10.35 -3.49
N GLN A 349 12.84 10.11 -2.67
CA GLN A 349 14.19 10.63 -2.89
C GLN A 349 15.12 9.45 -3.00
N PRO A 350 15.60 9.09 -4.21
CA PRO A 350 16.58 8.02 -4.36
C PRO A 350 17.82 8.24 -3.48
N ASP A 351 18.45 7.15 -3.08
CA ASP A 351 19.78 7.20 -2.48
C ASP A 351 20.80 7.57 -3.55
N ASP A 352 21.64 8.57 -3.26
CA ASP A 352 22.77 8.90 -4.11
C ASP A 352 23.97 8.01 -3.75
N PRO A 353 24.89 7.74 -4.70
CA PRO A 353 26.17 7.15 -4.39
C PRO A 353 26.88 7.90 -3.26
N PRO A 354 27.59 7.21 -2.34
CA PRO A 354 28.41 7.86 -1.35
C PRO A 354 29.40 8.83 -2.02
N ALA A 355 29.42 10.08 -1.53
CA ALA A 355 30.28 11.13 -2.06
C ALA A 355 31.03 11.82 -0.92
N THR A 356 32.31 12.08 -1.14
CA THR A 356 33.17 12.86 -0.26
C THR A 356 32.87 14.36 -0.36
N ASP A 357 33.27 15.13 0.65
CA ASP A 357 33.05 16.59 0.65
C ASP A 357 33.72 17.27 -0.56
N ALA A 358 34.88 16.76 -1.00
CA ALA A 358 35.60 17.24 -2.19
C ALA A 358 34.85 16.93 -3.51
N GLU A 359 34.24 15.76 -3.63
CA GLU A 359 33.42 15.39 -4.80
C GLU A 359 32.13 16.22 -4.88
N LEU A 360 31.61 16.66 -3.74
CA LEU A 360 30.49 17.59 -3.65
C LEU A 360 30.92 19.07 -3.83
N GLY A 361 32.21 19.34 -4.04
CA GLY A 361 32.74 20.69 -4.25
C GLY A 361 32.69 21.58 -3.00
N ILE A 362 32.63 20.99 -1.80
CA ILE A 362 32.50 21.72 -0.53
C ILE A 362 33.87 21.79 0.14
N PHE A 363 34.30 23.00 0.47
CA PHE A 363 35.55 23.26 1.17
C PHE A 363 35.29 24.13 2.40
N ARG A 364 36.06 23.89 3.47
CA ARG A 364 35.96 24.67 4.69
C ARG A 364 36.75 25.95 4.53
N ASP A 365 36.11 27.09 4.75
CA ASP A 365 36.78 28.39 4.73
C ASP A 365 37.48 28.66 6.07
N GLU A 366 38.55 29.46 6.06
CA GLU A 366 39.34 29.78 7.27
C GLU A 366 38.51 30.48 8.36
N ASN A 367 37.43 31.16 7.97
CA ASN A 367 36.53 31.89 8.86
C ASN A 367 35.28 31.09 9.26
N ASP A 368 35.08 29.88 8.72
CA ASP A 368 33.90 29.08 9.05
C ASP A 368 33.98 28.57 10.49
N SER A 369 32.96 28.91 11.28
CA SER A 369 32.72 28.21 12.54
C SER A 369 32.45 26.72 12.28
N ASP A 370 32.63 25.88 13.31
CA ASP A 370 32.34 24.45 13.19
C ASP A 370 30.86 24.18 12.85
N GLU A 371 29.95 25.04 13.33
CA GLU A 371 28.51 24.96 13.05
C GLU A 371 28.19 25.29 11.59
N GLU A 372 28.74 26.37 11.05
CA GLU A 372 28.58 26.74 9.65
C GLU A 372 29.16 25.68 8.72
N TRP A 373 30.31 25.11 9.08
CA TRP A 373 30.93 24.03 8.32
C TRP A 373 30.04 22.78 8.27
N GLU A 374 29.51 22.35 9.40
CA GLU A 374 28.61 21.19 9.46
C GLU A 374 27.28 21.45 8.73
N GLN A 375 26.77 22.69 8.77
CA GLN A 375 25.59 23.07 7.99
C GLN A 375 25.86 23.04 6.48
N LYS A 376 27.00 23.57 6.00
CA LYS A 376 27.40 23.47 4.58
C LYS A 376 27.47 22.02 4.12
N ARG A 377 28.05 21.14 4.95
CA ARG A 377 28.14 19.69 4.68
C ARG A 377 26.77 19.02 4.61
N LEU A 378 25.86 19.41 5.50
CA LEU A 378 24.50 18.89 5.52
C LEU A 378 23.72 19.38 4.30
N ASP A 379 23.74 20.67 4.00
CA ASP A 379 23.01 21.27 2.90
C ASP A 379 23.38 20.64 1.56
N ALA A 380 24.67 20.40 1.31
CA ALA A 380 25.11 19.74 0.10
C ALA A 380 24.68 18.27 -0.02
N ARG A 381 24.40 17.60 1.10
CA ARG A 381 23.84 16.23 1.13
C ARG A 381 22.32 16.23 1.01
N VAL A 382 21.66 17.28 1.50
CA VAL A 382 20.21 17.47 1.42
C VAL A 382 19.78 17.90 0.02
N TYR A 383 20.44 18.92 -0.53
CA TYR A 383 20.16 19.51 -1.83
C TYR A 383 21.01 18.86 -2.92
N ARG A 384 20.82 17.56 -3.14
CA ARG A 384 21.44 16.84 -4.25
C ARG A 384 20.53 15.74 -4.79
N GLY A 385 20.74 15.42 -6.06
CA GLY A 385 20.05 14.33 -6.72
C GLY A 385 18.57 14.65 -6.98
N ARG A 386 17.82 13.60 -7.28
CA ARG A 386 16.44 13.68 -7.77
C ARG A 386 15.41 13.70 -6.63
N LEU A 387 14.28 14.38 -6.87
CA LEU A 387 13.08 14.33 -6.03
C LEU A 387 11.86 14.02 -6.90
N GLU A 388 11.07 13.04 -6.48
CA GLU A 388 10.04 12.42 -7.32
C GLU A 388 8.71 12.43 -6.59
N GLY A 389 7.66 12.96 -7.21
CA GLY A 389 6.30 12.76 -6.76
C GLY A 389 5.68 11.60 -7.53
N ILE A 390 5.38 10.48 -6.87
CA ILE A 390 4.74 9.30 -7.47
C ILE A 390 3.34 9.17 -6.90
N LYS A 391 2.33 9.01 -7.76
CA LYS A 391 0.93 8.87 -7.33
C LYS A 391 0.70 7.51 -6.67
N LEU A 392 0.38 7.46 -5.38
CA LEU A 392 -0.10 6.23 -4.71
C LEU A 392 -1.59 6.04 -4.91
N THR A 393 -2.32 7.16 -4.96
CA THR A 393 -3.63 7.26 -5.58
C THR A 393 -3.52 8.17 -6.78
N GLY A 394 -4.08 7.77 -7.91
CA GLY A 394 -4.07 8.56 -9.14
C GLY A 394 -5.41 9.20 -9.44
N ASP A 395 -5.51 9.69 -10.66
CA ASP A 395 -6.72 10.22 -11.28
C ASP A 395 -6.87 9.62 -12.69
N PRO A 396 -7.97 9.95 -13.41
CA PRO A 396 -8.13 9.49 -14.80
C PRO A 396 -7.10 10.02 -15.80
N ASN A 397 -6.33 11.05 -15.46
CA ASN A 397 -5.33 11.68 -16.30
C ASN A 397 -3.95 11.07 -16.05
N ILE A 398 -3.47 11.05 -14.80
CA ILE A 398 -2.23 10.42 -14.36
C ILE A 398 -2.60 9.30 -13.37
N PRO A 399 -2.46 8.03 -13.76
CA PRO A 399 -2.85 6.92 -12.92
C PRO A 399 -1.90 6.76 -11.74
N ARG A 400 -2.36 6.02 -10.73
CA ARG A 400 -1.49 5.56 -9.65
C ARG A 400 -0.29 4.79 -10.21
N GLY A 401 0.84 4.84 -9.50
CA GLY A 401 2.07 4.24 -9.95
C GLY A 401 2.76 5.01 -11.08
N GLU A 402 2.38 6.25 -11.35
CA GLU A 402 3.07 7.12 -12.29
C GLU A 402 3.55 8.39 -11.59
N TYR A 403 4.57 9.04 -12.17
CA TYR A 403 5.03 10.32 -11.68
C TYR A 403 3.97 11.39 -11.89
N THR A 404 3.77 12.25 -10.91
CA THR A 404 3.07 13.53 -11.06
C THR A 404 4.04 14.68 -11.31
N PHE A 405 5.24 14.60 -10.74
CA PHE A 405 6.32 15.53 -11.04
C PHE A 405 7.69 14.91 -10.77
N VAL A 406 8.71 15.47 -11.38
CA VAL A 406 10.11 15.11 -11.17
C VAL A 406 10.98 16.37 -11.13
N ALA A 407 11.70 16.57 -10.03
CA ALA A 407 12.83 17.50 -9.99
C ALA A 407 14.12 16.69 -10.20
N ASN A 408 14.74 16.86 -11.37
CA ASN A 408 15.89 16.04 -11.78
C ASN A 408 17.15 16.29 -10.95
N ASP A 409 17.31 17.50 -10.42
CA ASP A 409 18.40 17.86 -9.52
C ASP A 409 17.91 18.87 -8.47
N LEU A 410 18.17 18.60 -7.19
CA LEU A 410 17.98 19.54 -6.08
C LEU A 410 19.20 20.47 -5.87
N GLY A 411 20.34 20.08 -6.44
CA GLY A 411 21.62 20.75 -6.34
C GLY A 411 21.75 22.01 -7.21
N PRO A 412 22.98 22.38 -7.57
CA PRO A 412 23.26 23.62 -8.32
C PRO A 412 22.61 23.68 -9.71
N ASP A 413 22.49 22.56 -10.43
CA ASP A 413 22.01 22.58 -11.82
C ASP A 413 20.49 22.74 -11.89
N GLY A 414 19.79 22.21 -10.89
CA GLY A 414 18.36 22.41 -10.71
C GLY A 414 17.98 23.68 -9.95
N TYR A 415 18.91 24.35 -9.27
CA TYR A 415 18.62 25.58 -8.53
C TYR A 415 18.16 26.71 -9.46
N VAL A 416 17.06 27.36 -9.11
CA VAL A 416 16.54 28.53 -9.82
C VAL A 416 16.83 29.79 -9.03
N ARG A 417 16.31 29.87 -7.80
CA ARG A 417 16.48 31.01 -6.89
C ARG A 417 16.00 30.67 -5.48
N THR A 418 16.34 31.50 -4.52
CA THR A 418 15.64 31.58 -3.23
C THR A 418 14.51 32.59 -3.35
N ALA A 419 13.33 32.22 -2.87
CA ALA A 419 12.16 33.09 -2.87
C ALA A 419 12.34 34.27 -1.91
N THR A 420 11.98 35.46 -2.37
CA THR A 420 12.03 36.72 -1.62
C THR A 420 10.65 37.33 -1.41
N ASP A 421 9.63 36.74 -2.04
CA ASP A 421 8.24 37.14 -1.92
C ASP A 421 7.64 36.81 -0.56
N THR A 422 6.49 37.41 -0.25
CA THR A 422 5.86 37.29 1.07
C THR A 422 5.39 35.87 1.37
N GLN A 423 4.92 35.13 0.37
CA GLN A 423 4.34 33.80 0.53
C GLN A 423 5.41 32.71 0.73
N PHE A 424 6.52 32.78 -0.02
CA PHE A 424 7.54 31.74 -0.04
C PHE A 424 8.90 32.20 0.48
N SER A 425 8.98 33.33 1.18
CA SER A 425 10.24 33.94 1.64
C SER A 425 11.20 32.92 2.26
N GLY A 426 12.42 32.85 1.71
CA GLY A 426 13.47 31.93 2.15
C GLY A 426 13.41 30.52 1.56
N ALA A 427 12.33 30.15 0.86
CA ALA A 427 12.22 28.83 0.24
C ALA A 427 13.14 28.69 -0.98
N ARG A 428 13.79 27.53 -1.10
CA ARG A 428 14.58 27.18 -2.29
C ARG A 428 13.63 26.77 -3.42
N ILE A 429 13.77 27.39 -4.59
CA ILE A 429 13.04 27.02 -5.81
C ILE A 429 13.98 26.25 -6.72
N VAL A 430 13.54 25.07 -7.16
CA VAL A 430 14.26 24.21 -8.10
C VAL A 430 13.44 23.94 -9.36
N LYS A 431 14.11 23.64 -10.46
CA LYS A 431 13.49 23.19 -11.71
C LYS A 431 12.80 21.86 -11.47
N SER A 432 11.61 21.71 -12.05
CA SER A 432 10.82 20.49 -11.96
C SER A 432 10.06 20.29 -13.26
N GLU A 433 9.63 19.07 -13.52
CA GLU A 433 8.79 18.74 -14.66
C GLU A 433 7.50 18.13 -14.13
N GLY A 434 6.36 18.71 -14.51
CA GLY A 434 5.05 18.21 -14.13
C GLY A 434 4.48 17.32 -15.23
N HIS A 435 3.93 16.17 -14.84
CA HIS A 435 3.39 15.20 -15.77
C HIS A 435 1.91 15.50 -16.06
N ILE A 436 1.56 15.63 -17.34
CA ILE A 436 0.19 15.87 -17.78
C ILE A 436 -0.22 14.91 -18.88
N ALA A 437 -1.50 14.54 -18.86
CA ALA A 437 -2.11 13.73 -19.90
C ALA A 437 -3.61 14.04 -20.01
N ALA A 438 -4.22 13.63 -21.12
CA ALA A 438 -5.66 13.63 -21.27
C ALA A 438 -6.30 12.50 -20.45
N THR A 439 -7.60 12.60 -20.22
CA THR A 439 -8.39 11.55 -19.54
C THR A 439 -8.23 10.20 -20.25
N GLY A 440 -8.02 9.14 -19.47
CA GLY A 440 -7.81 7.78 -19.94
C GLY A 440 -6.35 7.36 -20.10
N PHE A 441 -5.40 8.20 -19.70
CA PHE A 441 -3.94 8.03 -19.73
C PHE A 441 -3.40 7.14 -20.85
N LEU A 442 -2.85 7.77 -21.88
CA LEU A 442 -2.18 7.09 -22.98
C LEU A 442 -0.73 7.57 -23.08
N ARG A 443 0.23 6.64 -22.95
CA ARG A 443 1.67 6.89 -23.12
C ARG A 443 2.08 7.52 -24.46
N ALA A 444 1.23 7.43 -25.48
CA ALA A 444 1.50 8.08 -26.77
C ALA A 444 1.23 9.60 -26.74
N THR A 445 0.54 10.10 -25.70
CA THR A 445 0.02 11.46 -25.62
C THR A 445 0.29 12.15 -24.29
N ASP A 446 0.85 11.43 -23.31
CA ASP A 446 1.35 12.02 -22.08
C ASP A 446 2.58 12.88 -22.37
N LYS A 447 2.80 13.89 -21.54
CA LYS A 447 3.98 14.76 -21.67
C LYS A 447 4.35 15.38 -20.34
N TYR A 448 5.63 15.72 -20.24
CA TYR A 448 6.15 16.54 -19.16
C TYR A 448 6.19 18.00 -19.61
N ILE A 449 5.78 18.89 -18.70
CA ILE A 449 5.86 20.33 -18.90
C ILE A 449 6.72 20.97 -17.82
N GLU A 450 7.32 22.10 -18.15
CA GLU A 450 8.13 22.85 -17.20
C GLU A 450 7.29 23.31 -15.99
N SER A 451 7.85 23.05 -14.81
CA SER A 451 7.32 23.48 -13.52
C SER A 451 8.47 23.90 -12.61
N GLN A 452 8.15 24.50 -11.48
CA GLN A 452 9.13 24.81 -10.44
C GLN A 452 8.63 24.23 -9.13
N LEU A 453 9.52 23.56 -8.41
CA LEU A 453 9.21 23.04 -7.09
C LEU A 453 9.78 23.98 -6.04
N ILE A 454 8.90 24.43 -5.14
CA ILE A 454 9.20 25.34 -4.04
C ILE A 454 9.33 24.52 -2.77
N LEU A 455 10.54 24.44 -2.23
CA LEU A 455 10.87 23.68 -1.03
C LEU A 455 10.59 24.56 0.21
N ILE A 456 9.34 24.61 0.65
CA ILE A 456 8.90 25.49 1.75
C ILE A 456 9.41 24.97 3.10
N SER A 457 9.25 23.68 3.36
CA SER A 457 9.77 23.01 4.55
C SER A 457 9.90 21.49 4.31
N PRO A 458 10.48 20.72 5.24
CA PRO A 458 10.46 19.26 5.16
C PRO A 458 9.06 18.63 5.09
N ASN A 459 8.00 19.36 5.48
CA ASN A 459 6.62 18.84 5.55
C ASN A 459 5.65 19.57 4.61
N LYS A 460 6.12 20.58 3.87
CA LYS A 460 5.30 21.37 2.95
C LYS A 460 6.07 21.70 1.69
N LEU A 461 5.49 21.39 0.54
CA LEU A 461 6.02 21.71 -0.78
C LEU A 461 4.96 22.48 -1.57
N ALA A 462 5.40 23.22 -2.59
CA ALA A 462 4.49 23.75 -3.59
C ALA A 462 5.05 23.53 -4.99
N GLN A 463 4.16 23.19 -5.92
CA GLN A 463 4.49 23.02 -7.32
C GLN A 463 3.87 24.17 -8.12
N HIS A 464 4.74 24.98 -8.71
CA HIS A 464 4.36 26.06 -9.61
C HIS A 464 4.35 25.55 -11.06
N TRP A 465 3.17 25.50 -11.65
CA TRP A 465 2.95 25.08 -13.02
C TRP A 465 3.07 26.28 -13.97
N VAL A 466 4.31 26.54 -14.42
CA VAL A 466 4.67 27.76 -15.17
C VAL A 466 3.76 27.98 -16.39
N GLY A 467 3.49 26.94 -17.17
CA GLY A 467 2.64 27.04 -18.37
C GLY A 467 1.14 27.23 -18.10
N PHE A 468 0.68 26.99 -16.87
CA PHE A 468 -0.73 27.10 -16.49
C PHE A 468 -1.02 28.25 -15.52
N GLY A 469 0.01 28.91 -14.99
CA GLY A 469 -0.16 30.03 -14.06
C GLY A 469 -0.84 29.64 -12.75
N HIS A 470 -0.56 28.46 -12.19
CA HIS A 470 -1.08 28.10 -10.87
C HIS A 470 -0.05 27.40 -9.98
N ILE A 471 -0.28 27.48 -8.67
CA ILE A 471 0.51 26.83 -7.63
C ILE A 471 -0.36 25.87 -6.83
N SER A 472 0.06 24.61 -6.76
CA SER A 472 -0.53 23.56 -5.95
C SER A 472 0.35 23.25 -4.76
N PHE A 473 -0.23 22.98 -3.59
CA PHE A 473 0.52 22.59 -2.40
C PHE A 473 0.49 21.09 -2.18
N LEU A 474 1.54 20.61 -1.51
CA LEU A 474 1.63 19.26 -1.00
C LEU A 474 2.01 19.31 0.48
N GLU A 475 1.41 18.43 1.27
CA GLU A 475 1.65 18.32 2.71
C GLU A 475 1.95 16.87 3.12
N ARG A 476 2.94 16.70 3.99
CA ARG A 476 3.32 15.38 4.49
C ARG A 476 2.27 14.85 5.45
N VAL A 477 1.91 13.58 5.26
CA VAL A 477 0.99 12.86 6.14
C VAL A 477 1.76 12.09 7.22
N ASN A 478 1.44 12.34 8.48
CA ASN A 478 1.92 11.51 9.59
C ASN A 478 1.00 10.30 9.79
N ILE A 479 1.29 9.20 9.09
CA ILE A 479 0.46 8.00 9.14
C ILE A 479 0.47 7.30 10.51
N ASP A 480 1.55 7.45 11.29
CA ASP A 480 1.70 6.73 12.57
C ASP A 480 0.71 7.23 13.62
N GLN A 481 0.28 8.49 13.53
CA GLN A 481 -0.79 9.04 14.38
C GLN A 481 -2.14 8.38 14.15
N LEU A 482 -2.36 7.76 12.98
CA LEU A 482 -3.63 7.12 12.60
C LEU A 482 -3.67 5.63 12.94
N LEU A 483 -2.52 5.03 13.29
CA LEU A 483 -2.42 3.60 13.56
C LEU A 483 -2.79 3.22 15.00
N VAL A 484 -2.92 4.19 15.90
CA VAL A 484 -3.34 3.96 17.28
C VAL A 484 -4.87 3.77 17.33
N PRO A 485 -5.39 2.64 17.84
CA PRO A 485 -6.83 2.33 17.93
C PRO A 485 -7.64 3.14 18.93
#